data_AF-A0A9Q5TJ12-F1
#
_entry.id   AF-A0A9Q5TJ12-F1
#
_cell.length_a   1.000
_cell.length_b   1.000
_cell.length_c   1.000
_cell.angle_alpha   90.00
_cell.angle_beta   90.00
_cell.angle_gamma   90.00
#
_symmetry.space_group_name_H-M   'P 1'
#
loop_
_entity.id
_entity.type
_entity.pdbx_description
1 polymer ?
#
loop_
_entity_poly.entity_id
_entity_poly.type
_entity_poly.pdbx_seq_one_letter_code
_entity_poly.pdbx_strand_id
1 'polypeptide(L)'
;MLAANEKKFKFDPLFLRLFFRESYPFTTEKVYLSQIPGLVNMALYVSPIVSGEVIRSRGGSTSEFTPGYVKPKHEVNPQMTLRRLPDEDPQNLADPAYRRRRIIMQNMRDEELAIAQVEEMQAVSAVLKGKYTMTGEAFDPVEVDMGRSAANNITQSGGTEWSKRDKSTYDPTDDIEAYALNASGVVNIIVFDPKGWALFRSFKAVREKLDTRRGSNSELETAVKDLGEAVSYKGMYGDTAIVVYSGQYVENDVKKNFLPDNTMVLGNTQARGLRTYGCIQDADAQREGINASARYPKNWVTTGDPAREFTMIQSAPLMLLADPDAFVSVQLA
;
A
#
# COMPACT_ATOMS: atom_id res chain seq x y z
N MET A 1 -19.79 16.34 -28.11
CA MET A 1 -19.20 16.13 -26.77
C MET A 1 -19.00 14.63 -26.56
N LEU A 2 -17.82 14.10 -26.87
CA LEU A 2 -17.44 12.74 -26.46
C LEU A 2 -17.04 12.85 -25.00
N ALA A 3 -17.92 12.42 -24.09
CA ALA A 3 -17.59 12.26 -22.69
C ALA A 3 -16.46 11.23 -22.61
N ALA A 4 -15.25 11.69 -22.31
CA ALA A 4 -14.17 10.81 -21.90
C ALA A 4 -14.60 10.22 -20.55
N ASN A 5 -15.22 9.03 -20.58
CA ASN A 5 -15.48 8.26 -19.38
C ASN A 5 -14.13 7.83 -18.81
N GLU A 6 -13.58 8.64 -17.92
CA GLU A 6 -12.41 8.28 -17.14
C GLU A 6 -12.82 7.14 -16.20
N LYS A 7 -12.32 5.93 -16.46
CA LYS A 7 -12.44 4.82 -15.50
C LYS A 7 -11.52 5.11 -14.31
N LYS A 8 -11.87 6.07 -13.46
CA LYS A 8 -11.18 6.27 -12.18
C LYS A 8 -11.30 4.99 -11.34
N PHE A 9 -10.19 4.51 -10.80
CA PHE A 9 -10.20 3.51 -9.74
C PHE A 9 -9.78 4.21 -8.45
N LYS A 10 -10.33 3.73 -7.34
CA LYS A 10 -10.22 4.42 -6.06
C LYS A 10 -8.84 4.14 -5.46
N PHE A 11 -7.83 4.94 -5.76
CA PHE A 11 -6.50 4.77 -5.16
C PHE A 11 -6.26 5.80 -4.06
N ASP A 12 -5.89 5.34 -2.87
CA ASP A 12 -5.35 6.16 -1.78
C ASP A 12 -4.33 5.29 -1.03
N PRO A 13 -3.05 5.70 -0.91
CA PRO A 13 -2.02 4.92 -0.23
C PRO A 13 -2.13 5.06 1.31
N LEU A 14 -3.27 4.60 1.86
CA LEU A 14 -3.63 4.78 3.26
C LEU A 14 -2.62 4.11 4.19
N PHE A 15 -2.23 2.87 3.90
CA PHE A 15 -1.34 2.09 4.77
C PHE A 15 0.05 2.71 4.78
N LEU A 16 0.57 3.09 3.62
CA LEU A 16 1.81 3.84 3.53
C LEU A 16 1.76 5.12 4.36
N ARG A 17 0.69 5.91 4.23
CA ARG A 17 0.56 7.20 4.94
C ARG A 17 0.46 7.04 6.45
N LEU A 18 -0.31 6.06 6.93
CA LEU A 18 -0.53 5.87 8.37
C LEU A 18 0.62 5.13 9.06
N PHE A 19 1.09 4.04 8.46
CA PHE A 19 1.95 3.08 9.16
C PHE A 19 3.39 3.12 8.69
N PHE A 20 3.68 3.51 7.44
CA PHE A 20 5.03 3.52 6.87
C PHE A 20 5.52 4.95 6.67
N ARG A 21 5.84 5.66 7.75
CA ARG A 21 6.12 7.11 7.69
C ARG A 21 7.60 7.43 7.47
N GLU A 22 8.49 6.52 7.85
CA GLU A 22 9.93 6.72 7.72
C GLU A 22 10.41 6.28 6.35
N SER A 23 11.35 7.01 5.75
CA SER A 23 11.90 6.72 4.43
C SER A 23 13.42 6.65 4.48
N TYR A 24 13.98 5.56 3.95
CA TYR A 24 15.40 5.24 3.96
C TYR A 24 15.86 4.82 2.55
N PRO A 25 16.33 5.77 1.73
CA PRO A 25 17.01 5.44 0.49
C PRO A 25 18.45 5.00 0.75
N PHE A 26 18.86 3.90 0.13
CA PHE A 26 20.19 3.32 0.27
C PHE A 26 21.06 3.66 -0.95
N THR A 27 22.36 3.82 -0.72
CA THR A 27 23.38 3.99 -1.77
C THR A 27 23.82 2.70 -2.43
N THR A 28 23.33 1.56 -1.92
CA THR A 28 23.64 0.20 -2.35
C THR A 28 22.42 -0.47 -2.94
N GLU A 29 22.63 -1.41 -3.87
CA GLU A 29 21.53 -2.20 -4.44
C GLU A 29 20.75 -2.95 -3.33
N LYS A 30 21.48 -3.48 -2.34
CA LYS A 30 20.92 -4.08 -1.14
C LYS A 30 20.48 -3.02 -0.13
N VAL A 31 19.35 -3.26 0.51
CA VAL A 31 18.92 -2.61 1.75
C VAL A 31 19.61 -3.31 2.91
N TYR A 32 20.35 -2.55 3.72
CA TYR A 32 21.01 -3.04 4.94
C TYR A 32 20.20 -2.63 6.16
N LEU A 33 19.51 -3.59 6.78
CA LEU A 33 18.63 -3.34 7.93
C LEU A 33 19.40 -2.86 9.16
N SER A 34 20.68 -3.23 9.26
CA SER A 34 21.60 -2.77 10.30
C SER A 34 21.90 -1.27 10.26
N GLN A 35 21.70 -0.60 9.12
CA GLN A 35 21.90 0.84 8.98
C GLN A 35 20.67 1.66 9.40
N ILE A 36 19.53 0.99 9.59
CA ILE A 36 18.30 1.66 10.00
C ILE A 36 18.35 1.84 11.53
N PRO A 37 18.19 3.06 12.05
CA PRO A 37 18.19 3.30 13.49
C PRO A 37 17.12 2.44 14.20
N GLY A 38 17.47 1.82 15.31
CA GLY A 38 16.55 0.98 16.08
C GLY A 38 17.19 0.47 17.37
N LEU A 39 16.36 0.10 18.35
CA LEU A 39 16.83 -0.48 19.62
C LEU A 39 17.25 -1.95 19.47
N VAL A 40 16.74 -2.64 18.45
CA VAL A 40 16.98 -4.06 18.19
C VAL A 40 17.34 -4.23 16.71
N ASN A 41 18.27 -5.15 16.44
CA ASN A 41 18.63 -5.50 15.07
C ASN A 41 17.43 -6.15 14.37
N MET A 42 17.05 -5.59 13.23
CA MET A 42 16.00 -6.16 12.38
C MET A 42 16.59 -7.25 11.48
N ALA A 43 15.84 -8.33 11.31
CA ALA A 43 16.14 -9.38 10.36
C ALA A 43 14.85 -9.82 9.67
N LEU A 44 14.96 -10.25 8.42
CA LEU A 44 13.86 -10.78 7.62
C LEU A 44 14.13 -12.25 7.36
N TYR A 45 13.07 -13.06 7.36
CA TYR A 45 13.16 -14.42 6.87
C TYR A 45 12.76 -14.42 5.41
N VAL A 46 13.71 -14.72 4.52
CA VAL A 46 13.49 -14.71 3.08
C VAL A 46 13.50 -16.14 2.57
N SER A 47 12.47 -16.53 1.83
CA SER A 47 12.34 -17.87 1.25
C SER A 47 12.01 -17.83 -0.24
N PRO A 48 12.64 -18.64 -1.09
CA PRO A 48 12.26 -18.72 -2.50
C PRO A 48 10.89 -19.38 -2.67
N ILE A 49 10.16 -18.94 -3.68
CA ILE A 49 8.89 -19.52 -4.10
C ILE A 49 9.10 -20.25 -5.41
N VAL A 50 8.77 -21.55 -5.44
CA VAL A 50 8.87 -22.38 -6.65
C VAL A 50 7.50 -22.98 -6.91
N SER A 51 6.98 -22.79 -8.12
CA SER A 51 5.65 -23.28 -8.52
C SER A 51 4.49 -22.83 -7.59
N GLY A 52 4.63 -21.67 -6.95
CA GLY A 52 3.64 -21.12 -6.03
C GLY A 52 3.77 -21.60 -4.57
N GLU A 53 4.68 -22.54 -4.29
CA GLU A 53 4.96 -23.02 -2.93
C GLU A 53 6.19 -22.35 -2.33
N VAL A 54 6.09 -21.93 -1.07
CA VAL A 54 7.20 -21.33 -0.31
C VAL A 54 8.12 -22.43 0.21
N ILE A 55 9.36 -22.47 -0.26
CA ILE A 55 10.34 -23.48 0.18
C ILE A 55 11.14 -22.94 1.38
N ARG A 56 10.57 -23.05 2.58
CA ARG A 56 11.22 -22.58 3.83
C ARG A 56 12.55 -23.28 4.12
N SER A 57 12.72 -24.54 3.70
CA SER A 57 14.00 -25.25 3.87
C SER A 57 15.17 -24.64 3.09
N ARG A 58 14.88 -23.83 2.07
CA ARG A 58 15.87 -23.07 1.29
C ARG A 58 15.91 -21.59 1.68
N GLY A 59 15.11 -21.18 2.66
CA GLY A 59 15.07 -19.83 3.20
C GLY A 59 16.06 -19.63 4.33
N GLY A 60 16.26 -18.37 4.72
CA GLY A 60 17.16 -17.99 5.79
C GLY A 60 16.83 -16.63 6.38
N SER A 61 17.28 -16.42 7.61
CA SER A 61 17.24 -15.09 8.24
C SER A 61 18.39 -14.24 7.69
N THR A 62 18.08 -13.04 7.22
CA THR A 62 19.04 -12.09 6.67
C THR A 62 18.79 -10.68 7.21
N SER A 63 19.87 -9.91 7.36
CA SER A 63 19.84 -8.48 7.72
C SER A 63 20.12 -7.56 6.54
N GLU A 64 20.33 -8.13 5.35
CA GLU A 64 20.50 -7.41 4.10
C GLU A 64 19.66 -8.07 2.99
N PHE A 65 19.11 -7.27 2.09
CA PHE A 65 18.24 -7.81 1.05
C PHE A 65 18.14 -6.92 -0.17
N THR A 66 18.04 -7.50 -1.36
CA THR A 66 17.87 -6.76 -2.63
C THR A 66 16.38 -6.59 -2.93
N PRO A 67 15.83 -5.36 -2.94
CA PRO A 67 14.43 -5.12 -3.28
C PRO A 67 14.09 -5.46 -4.73
N GLY A 68 12.80 -5.67 -5.00
CA GLY A 68 12.27 -5.79 -6.36
C GLY A 68 12.41 -4.49 -7.12
N TYR A 69 13.13 -4.53 -8.24
CA TYR A 69 13.30 -3.36 -9.10
C TYR A 69 12.06 -3.14 -9.97
N VAL A 70 11.46 -1.95 -9.86
CA VAL A 70 10.23 -1.55 -10.56
C VAL A 70 10.56 -0.40 -11.51
N LYS A 71 10.22 -0.56 -12.79
CA LYS A 71 10.58 0.40 -13.85
C LYS A 71 9.48 0.54 -14.93
N PRO A 72 8.26 0.98 -14.56
CA PRO A 72 7.21 1.25 -15.53
C PRO A 72 7.72 2.22 -16.61
N LYS A 73 7.40 1.92 -17.87
CA LYS A 73 7.88 2.64 -19.05
C LYS A 73 6.74 2.82 -20.05
N HIS A 74 6.60 4.03 -20.58
CA HIS A 74 5.67 4.32 -21.66
C HIS A 74 6.35 4.94 -22.87
N GLU A 75 5.84 4.64 -24.05
CA GLU A 75 6.21 5.36 -25.28
C GLU A 75 5.46 6.70 -25.33
N VAL A 76 6.18 7.78 -25.67
CA VAL A 76 5.59 9.09 -25.93
C VAL A 76 5.05 9.10 -27.36
N ASN A 77 3.86 8.53 -27.53
CA ASN A 77 3.21 8.43 -28.83
C ASN A 77 2.35 9.68 -29.11
N PRO A 78 2.62 10.47 -30.17
CA PRO A 78 1.82 11.65 -30.52
C PRO A 78 0.32 11.38 -30.75
N GLN A 79 -0.02 10.14 -31.12
CA GLN A 79 -1.40 9.68 -31.34
C GLN A 79 -2.12 9.27 -30.05
N MET A 80 -1.44 9.29 -28.89
CA MET A 80 -2.03 8.92 -27.61
C MET A 80 -3.18 9.86 -27.23
N THR A 81 -4.30 9.28 -26.78
CA THR A 81 -5.41 10.07 -26.26
C THR A 81 -5.03 10.68 -24.93
N LEU A 82 -5.02 12.01 -24.86
CA LEU A 82 -4.72 12.76 -23.65
C LEU A 82 -5.97 12.95 -22.79
N ARG A 83 -5.81 12.85 -21.48
CA ARG A 83 -6.81 13.34 -20.54
C ARG A 83 -6.79 14.87 -20.56
N ARG A 84 -7.93 15.48 -20.86
CA ARG A 84 -8.10 16.94 -20.79
C ARG A 84 -8.12 17.39 -19.35
N LEU A 85 -7.38 18.44 -19.04
CA LEU A 85 -7.53 19.10 -17.74
C LEU A 85 -8.79 20.00 -17.78
N PRO A 86 -9.53 20.15 -16.67
CA PRO A 86 -10.73 20.99 -16.62
C PRO A 86 -10.50 22.43 -17.08
N ASP A 87 -9.32 22.98 -16.80
CA ASP A 87 -8.94 24.38 -17.09
C ASP A 87 -8.01 24.54 -18.30
N GLU A 88 -7.81 23.48 -19.08
CA GLU A 88 -6.95 23.53 -20.27
C GLU A 88 -7.71 24.10 -21.47
N ASP A 89 -7.16 25.14 -22.10
CA ASP A 89 -7.63 25.60 -23.40
C ASP A 89 -7.47 24.47 -24.44
N PRO A 90 -8.56 23.98 -25.04
CA PRO A 90 -8.54 22.98 -26.09
C PRO A 90 -7.61 23.29 -27.27
N GLN A 91 -7.37 24.56 -27.57
CA GLN A 91 -6.55 24.98 -28.71
C GLN A 91 -5.07 24.70 -28.51
N ASN A 92 -4.58 24.68 -27.26
CA ASN A 92 -3.18 24.37 -26.95
C ASN A 92 -2.81 22.93 -27.33
N LEU A 93 -3.78 22.01 -27.38
CA LEU A 93 -3.56 20.62 -27.81
C LEU A 93 -3.23 20.48 -29.31
N ALA A 94 -3.44 21.54 -30.10
CA ALA A 94 -3.03 21.58 -31.51
C ALA A 94 -1.52 21.82 -31.67
N ASP A 95 -0.86 22.48 -30.70
CA ASP A 95 0.59 22.65 -30.70
C ASP A 95 1.30 21.31 -30.40
N PRO A 96 2.08 20.75 -31.34
CA PRO A 96 2.80 19.50 -31.12
C PRO A 96 3.74 19.53 -29.91
N ALA A 97 4.36 20.68 -29.62
CA ALA A 97 5.30 20.80 -28.51
C ALA A 97 4.57 20.76 -27.16
N TYR A 98 3.46 21.50 -27.04
CA TYR A 98 2.57 21.44 -25.87
C TYR A 98 2.00 20.03 -25.67
N ARG A 99 1.50 19.42 -26.74
CA ARG A 99 0.93 18.07 -26.72
C ARG A 99 1.96 17.03 -26.26
N ARG A 100 3.20 17.09 -26.78
CA ARG A 100 4.31 16.23 -26.34
C ARG A 100 4.55 16.35 -24.84
N ARG A 101 4.70 17.57 -24.32
CA ARG A 101 4.88 17.81 -22.86
C ARG A 101 3.75 17.20 -22.04
N ARG A 102 2.52 17.27 -22.54
CA ARG A 102 1.35 16.69 -21.86
C ARG A 102 1.32 15.17 -21.84
N ILE A 103 1.78 14.52 -22.91
CA ILE A 103 1.93 13.06 -22.94
C ILE A 103 2.98 12.64 -21.92
N ILE A 104 4.14 13.30 -21.90
CA ILE A 104 5.22 13.03 -20.94
C ILE A 104 4.71 13.14 -19.49
N MET A 105 4.02 14.25 -19.16
CA MET A 105 3.46 14.45 -17.83
C MET A 105 2.40 13.41 -17.44
N GLN A 106 1.57 12.98 -18.40
CA GLN A 106 0.58 11.94 -18.16
C GLN A 106 1.24 10.59 -17.91
N ASN A 107 2.20 10.20 -18.76
CA ASN A 107 2.95 8.95 -18.60
C ASN A 107 3.69 8.92 -17.26
N MET A 108 4.38 10.00 -16.87
CA MET A 108 5.08 10.06 -15.58
C MET A 108 4.14 9.93 -14.39
N ARG A 109 2.90 10.46 -14.47
CA ARG A 109 1.88 10.25 -13.43
C ARG A 109 1.41 8.81 -13.37
N ASP A 110 1.19 8.19 -14.52
CA ASP A 110 0.76 6.78 -14.60
C ASP A 110 1.90 5.84 -14.11
N GLU A 111 3.16 6.17 -14.41
CA GLU A 111 4.37 5.48 -13.92
C GLU A 111 4.53 5.60 -12.39
N GLU A 112 4.37 6.80 -11.84
CA GLU A 112 4.41 7.01 -10.38
C GLU A 112 3.26 6.26 -9.69
N LEU A 113 2.06 6.28 -10.28
CA LEU A 113 0.91 5.55 -9.75
C LEU A 113 1.13 4.03 -9.77
N ALA A 114 1.81 3.50 -10.78
CA ALA A 114 2.17 2.09 -10.83
C ALA A 114 3.12 1.71 -9.69
N ILE A 115 4.13 2.54 -9.41
CA ILE A 115 5.05 2.31 -8.28
C ILE A 115 4.32 2.44 -6.95
N ALA A 116 3.51 3.48 -6.76
CA ALA A 116 2.75 3.69 -5.53
C ALA A 116 1.78 2.52 -5.23
N GLN A 117 1.20 1.89 -6.27
CA GLN A 117 0.39 0.68 -6.11
C GLN A 117 1.21 -0.51 -5.60
N VAL A 118 2.43 -0.69 -6.09
CA VAL A 118 3.35 -1.74 -5.59
C VAL A 118 3.72 -1.49 -4.13
N GLU A 119 4.08 -0.25 -3.80
CA GLU A 119 4.43 0.14 -2.43
C GLU A 119 3.25 -0.07 -1.46
N GLU A 120 2.04 0.36 -1.83
CA GLU A 120 0.84 0.17 -1.02
C GLU A 120 0.48 -1.31 -0.90
N MET A 121 0.68 -2.10 -1.95
CA MET A 121 0.46 -3.55 -1.91
C MET A 121 1.40 -4.24 -0.91
N GLN A 122 2.68 -3.86 -0.91
CA GLN A 122 3.65 -4.36 0.06
C GLN A 122 3.27 -3.93 1.48
N ALA A 123 2.89 -2.67 1.68
CA ALA A 123 2.48 -2.12 2.98
C ALA A 123 1.23 -2.83 3.54
N VAL A 124 0.18 -2.95 2.72
CA VAL A 124 -1.06 -3.66 3.08
C VAL A 124 -0.77 -5.12 3.37
N SER A 125 0.00 -5.81 2.53
CA SER A 125 0.31 -7.22 2.76
C SER A 125 1.16 -7.45 4.00
N ALA A 126 2.14 -6.58 4.27
CA ALA A 126 2.92 -6.61 5.51
C ALA A 126 2.03 -6.44 6.75
N VAL A 127 1.10 -5.48 6.75
CA VAL A 127 0.18 -5.27 7.87
C VAL A 127 -0.88 -6.38 7.97
N LEU A 128 -1.35 -6.93 6.85
CA LEU A 128 -2.38 -7.98 6.85
C LEU A 128 -1.85 -9.35 7.20
N LYS A 129 -0.64 -9.68 6.77
CA LYS A 129 -0.11 -11.06 6.83
C LYS A 129 1.19 -11.16 7.63
N GLY A 130 1.85 -10.03 7.95
CA GLY A 130 3.19 -10.03 8.52
C GLY A 130 4.28 -10.40 7.50
N LYS A 131 3.90 -10.54 6.23
CA LYS A 131 4.74 -11.02 5.15
C LYS A 131 4.14 -10.72 3.79
N TYR A 132 4.96 -10.72 2.74
CA TYR A 132 4.48 -10.63 1.37
C TYR A 132 5.40 -11.31 0.37
N THR A 133 4.85 -11.64 -0.79
CA THR A 133 5.65 -12.08 -1.93
C THR A 133 6.20 -10.87 -2.67
N MET A 134 7.51 -10.83 -2.82
CA MET A 134 8.19 -9.85 -3.66
C MET A 134 8.57 -10.49 -4.99
N THR A 135 8.36 -9.74 -6.06
CA THR A 135 8.78 -10.11 -7.42
C THR A 135 9.70 -9.03 -7.96
N GLY A 136 10.62 -9.41 -8.85
CA GLY A 136 11.51 -8.50 -9.54
C GLY A 136 12.07 -9.15 -10.79
N GLU A 137 12.53 -8.36 -11.76
CA GLU A 137 13.16 -8.93 -12.97
C GLU A 137 14.49 -9.65 -12.68
N ALA A 138 15.16 -9.29 -11.58
CA ALA A 138 16.49 -9.79 -11.25
C ALA A 138 16.48 -11.11 -10.46
N PHE A 139 15.34 -11.55 -9.92
CA PHE A 139 15.24 -12.73 -9.07
C PHE A 139 13.86 -13.37 -9.14
N ASP A 140 13.81 -14.70 -8.96
CA ASP A 140 12.56 -15.45 -8.86
C ASP A 140 11.72 -14.97 -7.66
N PRO A 141 10.38 -15.10 -7.68
CA PRO A 141 9.53 -14.67 -6.57
C PRO A 141 10.00 -15.21 -5.20
N VAL A 142 10.02 -14.34 -4.20
CA VAL A 142 10.46 -14.65 -2.83
C VAL A 142 9.43 -14.19 -1.80
N GLU A 143 9.24 -14.98 -0.75
CA GLU A 143 8.49 -14.57 0.45
C GLU A 143 9.43 -13.76 1.35
N VAL A 144 9.02 -12.54 1.67
CA VAL A 144 9.63 -11.70 2.71
C VAL A 144 8.74 -11.81 3.95
N ASP A 145 9.22 -12.49 4.98
CA ASP A 145 8.52 -12.72 6.23
C ASP A 145 9.17 -11.89 7.36
N MET A 146 8.38 -10.99 7.96
CA MET A 146 8.82 -10.13 9.07
C MET A 146 8.73 -10.83 10.42
N GLY A 147 8.23 -12.08 10.48
CA GLY A 147 8.19 -12.88 11.69
C GLY A 147 7.03 -12.54 12.63
N ARG A 148 5.88 -12.13 12.08
CA ARG A 148 4.69 -11.86 12.89
C ARG A 148 4.21 -13.11 13.63
N SER A 149 3.83 -12.95 14.89
CA SER A 149 3.21 -13.96 15.71
C SER A 149 1.95 -14.53 15.08
N ALA A 150 1.79 -15.85 15.15
CA ALA A 150 0.64 -16.55 14.57
C ALA A 150 -0.68 -16.12 15.24
N ALA A 151 -0.67 -15.78 16.53
CA ALA A 151 -1.83 -15.31 17.29
C ALA A 151 -2.42 -13.99 16.74
N ASN A 152 -1.62 -13.19 16.03
CA ASN A 152 -2.03 -11.93 15.42
C ASN A 152 -2.76 -12.14 14.07
N ASN A 153 -2.88 -13.40 13.60
CA ASN A 153 -3.61 -13.79 12.41
C ASN A 153 -4.88 -14.56 12.84
N ILE A 154 -5.99 -13.85 12.99
CA ILE A 154 -7.24 -14.42 13.49
C ILE A 154 -8.20 -14.67 12.34
N THR A 155 -8.84 -15.85 12.32
CA THR A 155 -9.95 -16.15 11.41
C THR A 155 -11.15 -16.56 12.24
N GLN A 156 -12.24 -15.82 12.14
CA GLN A 156 -13.49 -16.19 12.80
C GLN A 156 -14.03 -17.49 12.19
N SER A 157 -14.46 -18.41 13.05
CA SER A 157 -15.03 -19.68 12.61
C SER A 157 -15.94 -20.29 13.67
N GLY A 158 -16.92 -21.08 13.24
CA GLY A 158 -17.85 -21.77 14.13
C GLY A 158 -18.65 -20.79 15.00
N GLY A 159 -18.50 -20.93 16.31
CA GLY A 159 -19.25 -20.12 17.29
C GLY A 159 -18.81 -18.66 17.38
N THR A 160 -17.65 -18.29 16.87
CA THR A 160 -17.13 -16.91 16.93
C THR A 160 -17.49 -16.07 15.71
N GLU A 161 -18.17 -16.65 14.72
CA GLU A 161 -18.56 -15.97 13.49
C GLU A 161 -19.59 -14.90 13.76
N TRP A 162 -19.21 -13.64 13.54
CA TRP A 162 -20.10 -12.52 13.71
C TRP A 162 -21.34 -12.64 12.84
N SER A 163 -21.27 -13.18 11.62
CA SER A 163 -22.43 -13.35 10.75
C SER A 163 -23.55 -14.21 11.35
N LYS A 164 -23.20 -15.18 12.20
CA LYS A 164 -24.14 -16.09 12.87
C LYS A 164 -24.66 -15.56 14.21
N ARG A 165 -24.07 -14.50 14.74
CA ARG A 165 -24.52 -13.86 15.99
C ARG A 165 -25.79 -13.04 15.78
N ASP A 166 -26.63 -13.02 16.79
CA ASP A 166 -27.83 -12.17 16.83
C ASP A 166 -27.44 -10.68 16.89
N LYS A 167 -27.83 -9.93 15.86
CA LYS A 167 -27.48 -8.51 15.71
C LYS A 167 -28.13 -7.61 16.75
N SER A 168 -29.18 -8.08 17.42
CA SER A 168 -29.93 -7.30 18.40
C SER A 168 -29.37 -7.40 19.82
N THR A 169 -28.73 -8.53 20.15
CA THR A 169 -28.28 -8.85 21.52
C THR A 169 -26.77 -9.02 21.65
N TYR A 170 -26.08 -9.42 20.60
CA TYR A 170 -24.63 -9.64 20.64
C TYR A 170 -23.86 -8.32 20.61
N ASP A 171 -22.85 -8.23 21.47
CA ASP A 171 -21.91 -7.10 21.52
C ASP A 171 -20.51 -7.56 21.08
N PRO A 172 -20.01 -7.13 19.91
CA PRO A 172 -18.68 -7.49 19.44
C PRO A 172 -17.53 -6.74 20.13
N THR A 173 -17.80 -5.88 21.13
CA THR A 173 -16.76 -5.14 21.86
C THR A 173 -15.78 -6.08 22.54
N ASP A 174 -16.27 -7.09 23.26
CA ASP A 174 -15.45 -8.03 24.00
C ASP A 174 -14.52 -8.83 23.06
N ASP A 175 -15.00 -9.14 21.86
CA ASP A 175 -14.20 -9.80 20.83
C ASP A 175 -13.06 -8.88 20.36
N ILE A 176 -13.35 -7.60 20.08
CA ILE A 176 -12.33 -6.62 19.65
C ILE A 176 -11.29 -6.41 20.75
N GLU A 177 -11.70 -6.28 22.01
CA GLU A 177 -10.79 -6.16 23.15
C GLU A 177 -9.91 -7.41 23.28
N ALA A 178 -10.49 -8.61 23.14
CA ALA A 178 -9.74 -9.86 23.15
C ALA A 178 -8.74 -9.97 21.98
N TYR A 179 -9.13 -9.51 20.78
CA TYR A 179 -8.21 -9.48 19.63
C TYR A 179 -7.07 -8.50 19.85
N ALA A 180 -7.35 -7.32 20.41
CA ALA A 180 -6.38 -6.27 20.70
C ALA A 180 -5.29 -6.72 21.67
N LEU A 181 -5.57 -7.67 22.58
CA LEU A 181 -4.57 -8.22 23.50
C LEU A 181 -3.41 -8.95 22.81
N ASN A 182 -3.56 -9.35 21.55
CA ASN A 182 -2.46 -9.95 20.77
C ASN A 182 -1.51 -8.90 20.19
N ALA A 183 -1.90 -7.61 20.17
CA ALA A 183 -1.01 -6.56 19.72
C ALA A 183 0.11 -6.31 20.76
N SER A 184 1.32 -6.06 20.29
CA SER A 184 2.46 -5.69 21.14
C SER A 184 2.29 -4.34 21.86
N GLY A 185 1.32 -3.53 21.45
CA GLY A 185 0.99 -2.22 22.01
C GLY A 185 -0.49 -1.89 21.93
N VAL A 186 -0.86 -0.71 22.43
CA VAL A 186 -2.25 -0.24 22.45
C VAL A 186 -2.79 -0.12 21.02
N VAL A 187 -4.02 -0.57 20.79
CA VAL A 187 -4.73 -0.36 19.51
C VAL A 187 -5.42 0.99 19.56
N ASN A 188 -5.18 1.85 18.56
CA ASN A 188 -5.84 3.17 18.47
C ASN A 188 -6.57 3.38 17.15
N ILE A 189 -6.47 2.44 16.22
CA ILE A 189 -7.15 2.48 14.94
C ILE A 189 -7.58 1.07 14.51
N ILE A 190 -8.80 0.97 13.99
CA ILE A 190 -9.31 -0.20 13.29
C ILE A 190 -9.62 0.17 11.85
N VAL A 191 -9.03 -0.55 10.92
CA VAL A 191 -9.27 -0.41 9.49
C VAL A 191 -10.10 -1.60 9.01
N PHE A 192 -11.28 -1.33 8.47
CA PHE A 192 -12.17 -2.33 7.88
C PHE A 192 -12.17 -2.25 6.36
N ASP A 193 -12.38 -3.39 5.70
CA ASP A 193 -12.94 -3.39 4.35
C ASP A 193 -14.44 -2.99 4.38
N PRO A 194 -15.06 -2.66 3.23
CA PRO A 194 -16.46 -2.25 3.19
C PRO A 194 -17.46 -3.30 3.72
N LYS A 195 -17.23 -4.59 3.50
CA LYS A 195 -18.11 -5.67 3.96
C LYS A 195 -17.91 -5.98 5.44
N GLY A 196 -16.66 -6.01 5.92
CA GLY A 196 -16.37 -6.12 7.34
C GLY A 196 -17.00 -4.99 8.16
N TRP A 197 -16.91 -3.75 7.66
CA TRP A 197 -17.62 -2.62 8.26
C TRP A 197 -19.15 -2.80 8.25
N ALA A 198 -19.71 -3.29 7.14
CA ALA A 198 -21.15 -3.53 7.04
C ALA A 198 -21.63 -4.59 8.05
N LEU A 199 -20.82 -5.61 8.30
CA LEU A 199 -21.09 -6.63 9.31
C LEU A 199 -20.97 -6.05 10.72
N PHE A 200 -19.89 -5.34 11.04
CA PHE A 200 -19.67 -4.74 12.35
C PHE A 200 -20.76 -3.74 12.73
N ARG A 201 -21.11 -2.81 11.82
CA ARG A 201 -22.18 -1.82 12.07
C ARG A 201 -23.59 -2.41 12.16
N SER A 202 -23.78 -3.68 11.78
CA SER A 202 -25.12 -4.31 11.82
C SER A 202 -25.58 -4.58 13.25
N PHE A 203 -24.64 -4.78 14.18
CA PHE A 203 -24.93 -4.99 15.59
C PHE A 203 -25.52 -3.75 16.24
N LYS A 204 -26.57 -3.92 17.03
CA LYS A 204 -27.25 -2.85 17.76
C LYS A 204 -26.28 -2.16 18.75
N ALA A 205 -25.55 -2.94 19.53
CA ALA A 205 -24.56 -2.43 20.48
C ALA A 205 -23.51 -1.53 19.81
N VAL A 206 -23.05 -1.89 18.60
CA VAL A 206 -22.10 -1.06 17.84
C VAL A 206 -22.72 0.27 17.44
N ARG A 207 -23.96 0.27 16.93
CA ARG A 207 -24.65 1.51 16.52
C ARG A 207 -24.92 2.44 17.70
N GLU A 208 -25.15 1.90 18.88
CA GLU A 208 -25.37 2.67 20.11
C GLU A 208 -24.06 3.26 20.67
N LYS A 209 -22.94 2.53 20.54
CA LYS A 209 -21.62 2.94 21.03
C LYS A 209 -20.84 3.83 20.05
N LEU A 210 -21.09 3.74 18.74
CA LEU A 210 -20.43 4.58 17.74
C LEU A 210 -20.82 6.05 17.97
N ASP A 211 -19.87 6.85 18.44
CA ASP A 211 -20.16 8.19 18.96
C ASP A 211 -20.78 9.10 17.87
N THR A 212 -21.94 9.69 18.18
CA THR A 212 -22.65 10.65 17.32
C THR A 212 -22.04 12.06 17.37
N ARG A 213 -21.02 12.29 18.21
CA ARG A 213 -20.30 13.55 18.30
C ARG A 213 -19.34 13.72 17.11
N ARG A 214 -19.91 14.17 15.98
CA ARG A 214 -19.21 14.74 14.81
C ARG A 214 -18.51 16.08 15.12
N GLY A 215 -17.86 16.20 16.27
CA GLY A 215 -17.32 17.48 16.78
C GLY A 215 -15.88 17.42 17.30
N SER A 216 -15.20 16.27 17.23
CA SER A 216 -13.80 16.19 17.63
C SER A 216 -12.89 16.36 16.42
N ASN A 217 -12.21 17.51 16.33
CA ASN A 217 -11.12 17.76 15.39
C ASN A 217 -9.89 16.91 15.79
N SER A 218 -9.95 15.58 15.62
CA SER A 218 -8.79 14.73 15.89
C SER A 218 -7.79 14.82 14.75
N GLU A 219 -6.49 14.75 15.04
CA GLU A 219 -5.42 14.70 14.02
C GLU A 219 -5.64 13.54 13.02
N LEU A 220 -6.24 12.45 13.49
CA LEU A 220 -6.69 11.30 12.69
C LEU A 220 -7.76 11.68 11.66
N GLU A 221 -8.73 12.52 12.03
CA GLU A 221 -9.71 13.02 11.07
C GLU A 221 -9.02 13.86 9.98
N THR A 222 -8.04 14.69 10.34
CA THR A 222 -7.23 15.46 9.37
C THR A 222 -6.37 14.55 8.48
N ALA A 223 -5.76 13.51 9.04
CA ALA A 223 -4.99 12.50 8.31
C ALA A 223 -5.84 11.63 7.37
N VAL A 224 -7.18 11.65 7.52
CA VAL A 224 -8.14 10.92 6.68
C VAL A 224 -9.09 11.87 5.92
N LYS A 225 -8.93 13.21 6.09
CA LYS A 225 -9.82 14.25 5.58
C LYS A 225 -9.66 14.58 4.10
N ASP A 226 -8.71 13.96 3.41
CA ASP A 226 -8.71 13.89 1.94
C ASP A 226 -9.85 12.96 1.48
N LEU A 227 -11.07 13.41 1.76
CA LEU A 227 -12.33 12.79 1.39
C LEU A 227 -12.46 12.84 -0.13
N GLY A 228 -12.46 11.67 -0.76
CA GLY A 228 -12.84 11.57 -2.16
C GLY A 228 -13.17 10.16 -2.61
N GLU A 229 -12.17 9.27 -2.69
CA GLU A 229 -12.36 8.09 -3.53
C GLU A 229 -12.29 6.76 -2.75
N ALA A 230 -11.32 6.57 -1.85
CA ALA A 230 -11.02 5.26 -1.27
C ALA A 230 -11.16 5.13 0.25
N VAL A 231 -11.01 6.18 1.05
CA VAL A 231 -10.98 6.09 2.53
C VAL A 231 -12.18 6.80 3.15
N SER A 232 -12.76 6.23 4.21
CA SER A 232 -13.85 6.84 4.94
C SER A 232 -13.69 6.64 6.45
N TYR A 233 -13.36 7.73 7.15
CA TYR A 233 -13.40 7.78 8.61
C TYR A 233 -14.86 7.69 9.12
N LYS A 234 -15.10 6.83 10.12
CA LYS A 234 -16.44 6.56 10.67
C LYS A 234 -16.66 7.15 12.06
N GLY A 235 -15.62 7.65 12.71
CA GLY A 235 -15.68 8.18 14.07
C GLY A 235 -14.87 7.33 15.04
N MET A 236 -15.08 7.58 16.33
CA MET A 236 -14.43 6.85 17.41
C MET A 236 -15.35 5.76 17.95
N TYR A 237 -14.76 4.64 18.35
CA TYR A 237 -15.38 3.57 19.11
C TYR A 237 -14.59 3.40 20.40
N GLY A 238 -15.07 3.99 21.50
CA GLY A 238 -14.23 4.22 22.68
C GLY A 238 -13.07 5.18 22.36
N ASP A 239 -11.85 4.74 22.60
CA ASP A 239 -10.60 5.45 22.28
C ASP A 239 -10.00 5.06 20.92
N THR A 240 -10.68 4.18 20.18
CA THR A 240 -10.18 3.61 18.92
C THR A 240 -10.86 4.25 17.71
N ALA A 241 -10.07 4.75 16.76
CA ALA A 241 -10.57 5.32 15.52
C ALA A 241 -11.05 4.24 14.55
N ILE A 242 -12.23 4.41 13.94
CA ILE A 242 -12.74 3.50 12.93
C ILE A 242 -12.57 4.10 11.53
N VAL A 243 -11.87 3.37 10.66
CA VAL A 243 -11.64 3.74 9.26
C VAL A 243 -12.14 2.62 8.35
N VAL A 244 -12.81 2.97 7.27
CA VAL A 244 -13.15 2.04 6.19
C VAL A 244 -12.27 2.35 4.99
N TYR A 245 -11.55 1.33 4.52
CA TYR A 245 -10.67 1.44 3.38
C TYR A 245 -11.22 0.61 2.21
N SER A 246 -11.44 1.30 1.10
CA SER A 246 -11.94 0.77 -0.18
C SER A 246 -10.97 1.07 -1.33
N GLY A 247 -9.68 1.20 -0.99
CA GLY A 247 -8.60 1.39 -1.97
C GLY A 247 -8.51 0.23 -2.93
N GLN A 248 -8.22 0.56 -4.19
CA GLN A 248 -8.16 -0.35 -5.31
C GLN A 248 -6.81 -0.24 -6.01
N TYR A 249 -6.40 -1.34 -6.62
CA TYR A 249 -5.29 -1.42 -7.56
C TYR A 249 -5.76 -2.07 -8.86
N VAL A 250 -4.97 -1.89 -9.91
CA VAL A 250 -5.20 -2.50 -11.22
C VAL A 250 -4.14 -3.57 -11.46
N GLU A 251 -4.61 -4.78 -11.76
CA GLU A 251 -3.75 -5.89 -12.15
C GLU A 251 -4.38 -6.55 -13.38
N ASN A 252 -3.62 -6.62 -14.48
CA ASN A 252 -4.09 -7.15 -15.77
C ASN A 252 -5.43 -6.52 -16.22
N ASP A 253 -5.53 -5.19 -16.14
CA ASP A 253 -6.74 -4.40 -16.44
C ASP A 253 -7.98 -4.68 -15.57
N VAL A 254 -7.82 -5.49 -14.50
CA VAL A 254 -8.89 -5.79 -13.53
C VAL A 254 -8.67 -4.98 -12.25
N LYS A 255 -9.72 -4.28 -11.82
CA LYS A 255 -9.73 -3.56 -10.54
C LYS A 255 -9.90 -4.56 -9.39
N LYS A 256 -9.02 -4.51 -8.41
CA LYS A 256 -9.07 -5.31 -7.19
C LYS A 256 -8.94 -4.41 -5.97
N ASN A 257 -9.54 -4.80 -4.85
CA ASN A 257 -9.39 -4.07 -3.59
C ASN A 257 -8.08 -4.48 -2.91
N PHE A 258 -7.39 -3.54 -2.29
CA PHE A 258 -6.21 -3.84 -1.47
C PHE A 258 -6.57 -4.72 -0.27
N LEU A 259 -7.67 -4.40 0.42
CA LEU A 259 -8.21 -5.26 1.48
C LEU A 259 -9.15 -6.31 0.88
N PRO A 260 -8.95 -7.59 1.18
CA PRO A 260 -9.94 -8.62 0.92
C PRO A 260 -11.26 -8.32 1.63
N ASP A 261 -12.34 -8.90 1.12
CA ASP A 261 -13.65 -8.83 1.76
C ASP A 261 -13.63 -9.40 3.18
N ASN A 262 -14.39 -8.78 4.09
CA ASN A 262 -14.52 -9.17 5.50
C ASN A 262 -13.19 -9.12 6.28
N THR A 263 -12.32 -8.17 5.97
CA THR A 263 -11.06 -7.92 6.68
C THR A 263 -11.23 -6.81 7.72
N MET A 264 -10.72 -7.07 8.93
CA MET A 264 -10.55 -6.07 9.99
C MET A 264 -9.09 -6.08 10.45
N VAL A 265 -8.49 -4.90 10.54
CA VAL A 265 -7.11 -4.71 11.01
C VAL A 265 -7.13 -3.81 12.23
N LEU A 266 -6.61 -4.30 13.34
CA LEU A 266 -6.31 -3.52 14.53
C LEU A 266 -4.85 -3.09 14.46
N GLY A 267 -4.57 -1.84 14.76
CA GLY A 267 -3.19 -1.36 14.82
C GLY A 267 -3.04 -0.08 15.61
N ASN A 268 -1.83 0.48 15.53
CA ASN A 268 -1.49 1.74 16.15
C ASN A 268 -0.89 2.69 15.11
N THR A 269 -1.34 3.94 15.04
CA THR A 269 -0.75 4.97 14.17
C THR A 269 0.69 5.36 14.54
N GLN A 270 1.15 4.98 15.74
CA GLN A 270 2.54 5.08 16.17
C GLN A 270 3.37 3.86 15.84
N ALA A 271 2.78 2.80 15.26
CA ALA A 271 3.54 1.68 14.73
C ALA A 271 4.57 2.17 13.71
N ARG A 272 5.76 1.56 13.78
CA ARG A 272 6.92 1.99 13.00
C ARG A 272 7.10 1.14 11.75
N GLY A 273 6.49 1.59 10.65
CA GLY A 273 6.76 1.09 9.31
C GLY A 273 7.83 1.93 8.59
N LEU A 274 8.61 1.25 7.77
CA LEU A 274 9.78 1.76 7.09
C LEU A 274 9.60 1.61 5.57
N ARG A 275 9.79 2.68 4.83
CA ARG A 275 9.92 2.67 3.38
C ARG A 275 11.40 2.61 3.04
N THR A 276 11.89 1.45 2.63
CA THR A 276 13.29 1.30 2.23
C THR A 276 13.40 1.24 0.72
N TYR A 277 14.48 1.82 0.18
CA TYR A 277 14.71 1.86 -1.25
C TYR A 277 16.14 1.44 -1.57
N GLY A 278 16.31 0.40 -2.38
CA GLY A 278 17.60 0.05 -2.95
C GLY A 278 18.09 1.13 -3.93
N CYS A 279 19.40 1.21 -4.14
CA CYS A 279 20.00 2.13 -5.10
C CYS A 279 19.48 1.88 -6.52
N ILE A 280 19.21 2.96 -7.25
CA ILE A 280 18.85 2.94 -8.67
C ILE A 280 20.07 2.48 -9.49
N GLN A 281 19.89 1.47 -10.34
CA GLN A 281 20.99 0.84 -11.11
C GLN A 281 21.16 1.44 -12.53
N ASP A 282 20.44 2.51 -12.85
CA ASP A 282 20.54 3.18 -14.16
C ASP A 282 21.88 3.89 -14.34
N ALA A 283 22.54 3.65 -15.47
CA ALA A 283 23.86 4.23 -15.75
C ALA A 283 23.87 5.76 -15.80
N ASP A 284 22.77 6.40 -16.21
CA ASP A 284 22.67 7.86 -16.21
C ASP A 284 22.44 8.40 -14.80
N ALA A 285 21.64 7.71 -13.97
CA ALA A 285 21.52 8.05 -12.54
C ALA A 285 22.89 8.01 -11.84
N GLN A 286 23.68 6.97 -12.11
CA GLN A 286 25.03 6.83 -11.56
C GLN A 286 25.97 7.94 -12.05
N ARG A 287 25.87 8.33 -13.33
CA ARG A 287 26.67 9.43 -13.90
C ARG A 287 26.30 10.78 -13.30
N GLU A 288 25.03 10.99 -12.99
CA GLU A 288 24.51 12.17 -12.30
C GLU A 288 24.84 12.18 -10.80
N GLY A 289 25.43 11.11 -10.27
CA GLY A 289 25.76 10.96 -8.85
C GLY A 289 24.53 10.66 -7.97
N ILE A 290 23.41 10.26 -8.57
CA ILE A 290 22.19 9.89 -7.86
C ILE A 290 22.33 8.44 -7.41
N ASN A 291 22.82 8.25 -6.19
CA ASN A 291 23.05 6.94 -5.60
C ASN A 291 22.02 6.56 -4.53
N ALA A 292 21.29 7.50 -3.93
CA ALA A 292 20.22 7.22 -2.97
C ALA A 292 18.95 7.99 -3.34
N SER A 293 17.95 7.31 -3.91
CA SER A 293 16.66 7.91 -4.26
C SER A 293 15.52 6.90 -4.22
N ALA A 294 14.33 7.36 -3.83
CA ALA A 294 13.10 6.60 -3.91
C ALA A 294 12.53 6.52 -5.35
N ARG A 295 12.90 7.48 -6.21
CA ARG A 295 12.43 7.60 -7.59
C ARG A 295 13.54 8.11 -8.50
N TYR A 296 13.62 7.59 -9.72
CA TYR A 296 14.44 8.16 -10.78
C TYR A 296 13.62 8.27 -12.07
N PRO A 297 13.06 9.46 -12.37
CA PRO A 297 12.37 9.70 -13.63
C PRO A 297 13.36 9.94 -14.76
N LYS A 298 13.06 9.40 -15.93
CA LYS A 298 13.89 9.52 -17.14
C LYS A 298 13.01 9.72 -18.37
N ASN A 299 13.43 10.62 -19.24
CA ASN A 299 12.86 10.79 -20.57
C ASN A 299 14.00 10.75 -21.60
N TRP A 300 13.87 9.93 -22.63
CA TRP A 300 14.90 9.80 -23.65
C TRP A 300 14.31 9.43 -25.01
N VAL A 301 15.08 9.71 -26.06
CA VAL A 301 14.77 9.33 -27.44
C VAL A 301 15.74 8.23 -27.87
N THR A 302 15.22 7.11 -28.35
CA THR A 302 16.01 6.07 -29.02
C THR A 302 16.23 6.47 -30.48
N THR A 303 17.48 6.41 -30.92
CA THR A 303 17.87 6.63 -32.31
C THR A 303 17.58 5.39 -33.17
N GLY A 304 17.05 5.57 -34.39
CA GLY A 304 16.73 4.47 -35.31
C GLY A 304 15.68 4.88 -36.34
N ASP A 305 15.21 3.91 -37.15
CA ASP A 305 14.10 4.07 -38.09
C ASP A 305 12.93 3.14 -37.72
N PRO A 306 11.88 3.64 -37.01
CA PRO A 306 11.68 5.02 -36.56
C PRO A 306 12.34 5.32 -35.21
N ALA A 307 12.71 6.59 -35.00
CA ALA A 307 13.06 7.10 -33.68
C ALA A 307 11.84 7.09 -32.77
N ARG A 308 12.03 6.73 -31.50
CA ARG A 308 10.96 6.63 -30.51
C ARG A 308 11.36 7.32 -29.23
N GLU A 309 10.40 7.91 -28.55
CA GLU A 309 10.62 8.59 -27.29
C GLU A 309 9.94 7.82 -26.17
N PHE A 310 10.60 7.73 -25.01
CA PHE A 310 10.09 7.01 -23.85
C PHE A 310 10.17 7.85 -22.57
N THR A 311 9.25 7.56 -21.66
CA THR A 311 9.32 7.95 -20.25
C THR A 311 9.45 6.69 -19.40
N MET A 312 10.13 6.82 -18.26
CA MET A 312 10.25 5.75 -17.28
C MET A 312 10.49 6.35 -15.90
N ILE A 313 9.90 5.77 -14.86
CA ILE A 313 10.29 6.04 -13.47
C ILE A 313 10.80 4.74 -12.88
N GLN A 314 11.98 4.80 -12.26
CA GLN A 314 12.62 3.65 -11.62
C GLN A 314 12.53 3.77 -10.09
N SER A 315 12.31 2.65 -9.42
CA SER A 315 12.29 2.53 -7.96
C SER A 315 12.66 1.10 -7.56
N ALA A 316 13.21 0.92 -6.36
CA ALA A 316 13.49 -0.39 -5.78
C ALA A 316 12.90 -0.47 -4.36
N PRO A 317 11.56 -0.47 -4.21
CA PRO A 317 10.91 -0.34 -2.91
C PRO A 317 10.86 -1.65 -2.13
N LEU A 318 11.05 -1.54 -0.82
CA LEU A 318 10.85 -2.63 0.15
C LEU A 318 10.20 -2.03 1.41
N MET A 319 8.90 -2.28 1.59
CA MET A 319 8.15 -1.83 2.76
C MET A 319 8.33 -2.82 3.91
N LEU A 320 8.73 -2.34 5.08
CA LEU A 320 9.05 -3.17 6.24
C LEU A 320 8.32 -2.69 7.50
N LEU A 321 7.96 -3.62 8.38
CA LEU A 321 7.47 -3.32 9.72
C LEU A 321 8.57 -3.63 10.71
N ALA A 322 8.95 -2.64 11.54
CA ALA A 322 9.91 -2.88 12.62
C ALA A 322 9.33 -3.74 13.73
N ASP A 323 8.02 -3.58 13.99
CA ASP A 323 7.24 -4.41 14.91
C ASP A 323 5.97 -4.90 14.20
N PRO A 324 6.01 -6.09 13.58
CA PRO A 324 4.84 -6.65 12.91
C PRO A 324 3.74 -7.10 13.88
N ASP A 325 4.07 -7.33 15.16
CA ASP A 325 3.11 -7.70 16.20
C ASP A 325 2.33 -6.49 16.74
N ALA A 326 2.67 -5.27 16.32
CA ALA A 326 1.86 -4.08 16.56
C ALA A 326 0.51 -4.11 15.81
N PHE A 327 0.30 -5.08 14.92
CA PHE A 327 -0.91 -5.27 14.13
C PHE A 327 -1.56 -6.62 14.40
N VAL A 328 -2.88 -6.64 14.45
CA VAL A 328 -3.70 -7.86 14.50
C VAL A 328 -4.64 -7.83 13.31
N SER A 329 -4.60 -8.87 12.49
CA SER A 329 -5.50 -9.04 11.35
C SER A 329 -6.56 -10.07 11.68
N VAL A 330 -7.82 -9.73 11.41
CA VAL A 330 -8.97 -10.58 11.65
C VAL A 330 -9.75 -10.76 10.35
N GLN A 331 -9.83 -11.99 9.87
CA GLN A 331 -10.78 -12.39 8.83
C GLN A 331 -12.13 -12.65 9.50
N LEU A 332 -13.07 -11.74 9.28
CA LEU A 332 -14.44 -11.85 9.78
C LEU A 332 -15.22 -12.88 8.97
N ALA A 333 -16.17 -13.54 9.63
CA ALA A 333 -17.01 -14.57 9.05
C ALA A 333 -18.47 -14.44 9.48
#